data_AF-A0A959CAQ3-F1
#
_entry.id   AF-A0A959CAQ3-F1
#
_cell.length_a   1.000
_cell.length_b   1.000
_cell.length_c   1.000
_cell.angle_alpha   90.00
_cell.angle_beta   90.00
_cell.angle_gamma   90.00
#
_symmetry.space_group_name_H-M   'P 1'
#
loop_
_entity.id
_entity.type
_entity.pdbx_description
1 polymer ?
#
loop_
_entity_poly.entity_id
_entity_poly.type
_entity_poly.pdbx_seq_one_letter_code
_entity_poly.pdbx_strand_id
1 'polypeptide(L)'
;MDLLLKAERQEKANIMTQFELLKSKINPHFLFNSLNILAALIPEDPVRAVEFTNRFSKLYRGLLELHEQPIITLEQELEFAHSYLYLQKMRFSDSLHVQIDTADDPQHYCLPPFTLQILLENAIKHNVVAEKQPLHIRI
;
A
#
# COMPACT_ATOMS: atom_id res chain seq x y z
N MET A 1 45.19 -6.79 -9.94
CA MET A 1 44.18 -6.42 -10.95
C MET A 1 42.88 -7.20 -10.74
N ASP A 2 42.91 -8.53 -10.63
CA ASP A 2 41.70 -9.36 -10.42
C ASP A 2 40.94 -9.13 -9.11
N LEU A 3 41.63 -8.85 -8.00
CA LEU A 3 41.00 -8.53 -6.71
C LEU A 3 40.18 -7.22 -6.77
N LEU A 4 40.67 -6.22 -7.51
CA LEU A 4 39.99 -4.94 -7.67
C LEU A 4 38.74 -5.11 -8.55
N LEU A 5 38.88 -5.86 -9.65
CA LEU A 5 37.78 -6.22 -10.55
C LEU A 5 36.69 -7.06 -9.84
N LYS A 6 37.08 -7.95 -8.92
CA LYS A 6 36.15 -8.74 -8.11
C LYS A 6 35.43 -7.88 -7.06
N ALA A 7 36.14 -6.95 -6.42
CA ALA A 7 35.54 -6.00 -5.47
C ALA A 7 34.53 -5.08 -6.16
N GLU A 8 34.87 -4.52 -7.32
CA GLU A 8 33.99 -3.66 -8.12
C GLU A 8 32.73 -4.42 -8.59
N ARG A 9 32.88 -5.69 -9.02
CA ARG A 9 31.74 -6.55 -9.36
C ARG A 9 30.85 -6.84 -8.15
N GLN A 10 31.41 -7.08 -6.97
CA GLN A 10 30.65 -7.33 -5.76
C GLN A 10 29.90 -6.08 -5.30
N GLU A 11 30.54 -4.91 -5.37
CA GLU A 11 29.93 -3.62 -5.07
C GLU A 11 28.76 -3.34 -6.01
N LYS A 12 28.96 -3.54 -7.32
CA LYS A 12 27.90 -3.39 -8.32
C LYS A 12 26.75 -4.37 -8.09
N ALA A 13 27.04 -5.62 -7.73
CA ALA A 13 26.02 -6.61 -7.38
C ALA A 13 25.25 -6.19 -6.12
N ASN A 14 25.94 -5.73 -5.08
CA ASN A 14 25.31 -5.23 -3.86
C ASN A 14 24.39 -4.03 -4.13
N ILE A 15 24.84 -3.05 -4.92
CA ILE A 15 24.03 -1.90 -5.32
C ILE A 15 22.80 -2.36 -6.10
N MET A 16 22.96 -3.30 -7.04
CA MET A 16 21.83 -3.83 -7.80
C MET A 16 20.83 -4.58 -6.90
N THR A 17 21.31 -5.35 -5.92
CA THR A 17 20.45 -6.04 -4.95
C THR A 17 19.71 -5.05 -4.05
N GLN A 18 20.38 -4.01 -3.55
CA GLN A 18 19.75 -2.96 -2.76
C GLN A 18 18.71 -2.18 -3.58
N PHE A 19 19.00 -1.92 -4.85
CA PHE A 19 18.08 -1.27 -5.78
C PHE A 19 16.84 -2.11 -6.06
N GLU A 20 16.99 -3.41 -6.32
CA GLU A 20 15.86 -4.32 -6.53
C GLU A 20 15.05 -4.53 -5.23
N LEU A 21 15.70 -4.55 -4.06
CA LEU A 21 15.01 -4.51 -2.77
C LEU A 21 14.23 -3.22 -2.56
N LEU A 22 14.77 -2.06 -2.95
CA LEU A 22 14.07 -0.80 -2.84
C LEU A 22 12.88 -0.73 -3.82
N LYS A 23 13.06 -1.24 -5.03
CA LYS A 23 11.97 -1.38 -6.01
C LYS A 23 10.88 -2.32 -5.52
N SER A 24 11.22 -3.45 -4.91
CA SER A 24 10.23 -4.41 -4.44
C SER A 24 9.39 -3.88 -3.28
N LYS A 25 9.94 -2.95 -2.49
CA LYS A 25 9.19 -2.19 -1.49
C LYS A 25 8.09 -1.31 -2.10
N ILE A 26 8.18 -0.98 -3.39
CA ILE A 26 7.15 -0.24 -4.11
C ILE A 26 6.36 -1.23 -4.96
N ASN A 27 5.02 -1.23 -4.87
CA ASN A 27 4.19 -1.95 -5.83
C ASN A 27 4.02 -1.07 -7.09
N PRO A 28 4.77 -1.29 -8.19
CA PRO A 28 4.73 -0.39 -9.35
C PRO A 28 3.37 -0.39 -10.02
N HIS A 29 2.67 -1.53 -10.03
CA HIS A 29 1.32 -1.61 -10.59
C HIS A 29 0.34 -0.73 -9.81
N PHE A 30 0.41 -0.76 -8.47
CA PHE A 30 -0.41 0.10 -7.63
C PHE A 30 -0.08 1.60 -7.82
N LEU A 31 1.21 1.95 -7.95
CA LEU A 31 1.67 3.30 -8.26
C LEU A 31 1.05 3.82 -9.55
N PHE A 32 1.23 3.08 -10.66
CA PHE A 32 0.71 3.49 -11.97
C PHE A 32 -0.82 3.59 -11.98
N ASN A 33 -1.51 2.64 -11.36
CA ASN A 33 -2.96 2.67 -11.30
C ASN A 33 -3.48 3.88 -10.52
N SER A 34 -2.85 4.17 -9.37
CA SER A 34 -3.23 5.33 -8.56
C SER A 34 -2.99 6.66 -9.29
N LEU A 35 -1.91 6.77 -10.06
CA LEU A 35 -1.64 7.94 -10.90
C LEU A 35 -2.67 8.09 -12.03
N ASN A 36 -3.14 6.99 -12.62
CA ASN A 36 -4.19 7.01 -13.64
C ASN A 36 -5.54 7.47 -13.06
N ILE A 37 -5.91 6.98 -11.87
CA ILE A 37 -7.10 7.44 -11.15
C ILE A 37 -6.99 8.94 -10.88
N LEU A 38 -5.85 9.39 -10.35
CA LEU A 38 -5.63 10.81 -10.10
C LEU A 38 -5.74 11.64 -11.39
N ALA A 39 -5.14 11.19 -12.50
CA ALA A 39 -5.23 11.89 -13.78
C ALA A 39 -6.66 12.00 -14.31
N ALA A 40 -7.49 10.98 -14.11
CA ALA A 40 -8.91 11.01 -14.45
C ALA A 40 -9.72 11.91 -13.51
N LEU A 41 -9.35 11.95 -12.23
CA LEU A 41 -10.05 12.69 -11.18
C LEU A 41 -9.80 14.21 -11.24
N ILE A 42 -8.61 14.65 -11.68
CA ILE A 42 -8.28 16.08 -11.82
C ILE A 42 -9.32 16.87 -12.63
N PRO A 43 -9.71 16.46 -13.85
CA PRO A 43 -10.73 17.18 -14.61
C PRO A 43 -12.16 16.94 -14.13
N GLU A 44 -12.45 15.81 -13.48
CA GLU A 44 -13.80 15.43 -13.03
C GLU A 44 -14.19 16.08 -11.70
N ASP A 45 -13.32 15.97 -10.70
CA ASP A 45 -13.51 16.51 -9.35
C ASP A 45 -12.14 16.93 -8.76
N PRO A 46 -11.72 18.20 -8.98
CA PRO A 46 -10.44 18.69 -8.49
C PRO A 46 -10.29 18.62 -6.96
N VAL A 47 -11.39 18.74 -6.21
CA VAL A 47 -11.37 18.69 -4.75
C VAL A 47 -11.03 17.28 -4.29
N ARG A 48 -11.70 16.27 -4.86
CA ARG A 48 -11.35 14.87 -4.60
C ARG A 48 -9.96 14.51 -5.11
N ALA A 49 -9.48 15.09 -6.21
CA ALA A 49 -8.13 14.87 -6.70
C ALA A 49 -7.06 15.32 -5.69
N VAL A 50 -7.28 16.46 -5.01
CA VAL A 50 -6.41 16.91 -3.92
C VAL A 50 -6.48 15.96 -2.73
N GLU A 51 -7.67 15.52 -2.32
CA GLU A 51 -7.82 14.54 -1.22
C GLU A 51 -7.12 13.22 -1.55
N PHE A 52 -7.32 12.70 -2.76
CA PHE A 52 -6.67 11.49 -3.26
C PHE A 52 -5.15 11.64 -3.21
N THR A 53 -4.61 12.75 -3.71
CA THR A 53 -3.16 13.03 -3.69
C THR A 53 -2.60 13.04 -2.27
N ASN A 54 -3.31 13.65 -1.32
CA ASN A 54 -2.89 13.70 0.08
C ASN A 54 -2.89 12.31 0.72
N ARG A 55 -3.95 11.52 0.52
CA ARG A 55 -4.04 10.14 1.04
C ARG A 55 -3.04 9.21 0.40
N PHE A 56 -2.82 9.35 -0.91
CA PHE A 56 -1.78 8.65 -1.66
C PHE A 56 -0.39 8.94 -1.09
N SER A 57 -0.08 10.22 -0.87
CA SER A 57 1.18 10.65 -0.26
C SER A 57 1.36 10.11 1.16
N LYS A 58 0.28 10.11 1.97
CA LYS A 58 0.29 9.56 3.33
C LYS A 58 0.55 8.05 3.32
N LEU A 59 -0.11 7.30 2.43
CA LEU A 59 0.09 5.87 2.28
C LEU A 59 1.54 5.55 1.90
N TYR A 60 2.08 6.23 0.88
CA TYR A 60 3.47 5.99 0.45
C TYR A 60 4.50 6.34 1.52
N ARG A 61 4.28 7.44 2.25
CA ARG A 61 5.13 7.81 3.39
C ARG A 61 5.09 6.74 4.48
N GLY A 62 3.90 6.30 4.88
CA GLY A 62 3.73 5.24 5.87
C GLY A 62 4.38 3.92 5.42
N LEU A 63 4.35 3.61 4.13
CA LEU A 63 4.98 2.40 3.59
C LEU A 63 6.50 2.44 3.75
N LEU A 64 7.12 3.61 3.61
CA LEU A 64 8.55 3.79 3.81
C LEU A 64 8.92 3.81 5.31
N GLU A 65 8.13 4.47 6.14
CA GLU A 65 8.40 4.63 7.59
C GLU A 65 8.15 3.34 8.39
N LEU A 66 7.02 2.67 8.16
CA LEU A 66 6.63 1.47 8.92
C LEU A 66 7.49 0.25 8.56
N HIS A 67 8.08 0.21 7.35
CA HIS A 67 8.97 -0.88 6.93
C HIS A 67 10.25 -0.96 7.80
N GLU A 68 10.66 0.13 8.44
CA GLU A 68 11.83 0.14 9.32
C GLU A 68 11.50 -0.30 10.75
N GLN A 69 10.22 -0.45 11.09
CA GLN A 69 9.76 -0.82 12.42
C GLN A 69 9.58 -2.34 12.54
N PRO A 70 10.07 -2.99 13.61
CA PRO A 70 9.86 -4.42 13.81
C PRO A 70 8.42 -4.77 14.23
N ILE A 71 7.76 -3.87 14.97
CA ILE A 71 6.41 -4.02 15.53
C ILE A 71 5.75 -2.65 15.56
N ILE A 72 4.46 -2.59 15.26
CA ILE A 72 3.62 -1.40 15.35
C ILE A 72 2.29 -1.73 16.07
N THR A 73 1.57 -0.71 16.51
CA THR A 73 0.24 -0.89 17.10
C THR A 73 -0.82 -1.25 16.05
N LEU A 74 -1.91 -1.90 16.47
CA LEU A 74 -3.05 -2.13 15.60
C LEU A 74 -3.70 -0.84 15.13
N GLU A 75 -3.66 0.24 15.93
CA GLU A 75 -4.12 1.56 15.51
C GLU A 75 -3.36 2.06 14.28
N GLN A 76 -2.01 1.99 14.32
CA GLN A 76 -1.17 2.41 13.19
C GLN A 76 -1.42 1.54 11.94
N GLU A 77 -1.59 0.23 12.12
CA GLU A 77 -1.90 -0.68 11.02
C GLU A 77 -3.28 -0.37 10.40
N LEU A 78 -4.28 -0.08 11.23
CA LEU A 78 -5.62 0.31 10.78
C LEU A 78 -5.62 1.66 10.06
N GLU A 79 -4.87 2.65 10.55
CA GLU A 79 -4.72 3.95 9.87
C GLU A 79 -4.12 3.79 8.47
N PHE A 80 -3.11 2.91 8.36
CA PHE A 80 -2.52 2.54 7.08
C PHE A 80 -3.53 1.83 6.17
N ALA A 81 -4.22 0.82 6.69
CA ALA A 81 -5.26 0.07 5.97
C ALA A 81 -6.40 0.98 5.48
N HIS A 82 -6.83 1.95 6.28
CA HIS A 82 -7.86 2.92 5.87
C HIS A 82 -7.40 3.79 4.69
N SER A 83 -6.15 4.23 4.70
CA SER A 83 -5.58 5.01 3.60
C SER A 83 -5.52 4.18 2.32
N TYR A 84 -5.12 2.91 2.42
CA TYR A 84 -5.11 1.97 1.30
C TYR A 84 -6.52 1.69 0.76
N LEU A 85 -7.45 1.37 1.65
CA LEU A 85 -8.84 1.07 1.30
C LEU A 85 -9.56 2.25 0.66
N TYR A 86 -9.26 3.49 1.09
CA TYR A 86 -9.79 4.68 0.42
C TYR A 86 -9.38 4.70 -1.07
N LEU A 87 -8.11 4.47 -1.37
CA LEU A 87 -7.60 4.48 -2.74
C LEU A 87 -8.20 3.34 -3.57
N GLN A 88 -8.37 2.15 -2.97
CA GLN A 88 -9.04 1.03 -3.64
C GLN A 88 -10.53 1.29 -3.87
N LYS A 89 -11.22 1.95 -2.94
CA LYS A 89 -12.62 2.37 -3.15
C LYS A 89 -12.76 3.38 -4.27
N MET A 90 -11.81 4.30 -4.42
CA MET A 90 -11.80 5.22 -5.58
C MET A 90 -11.58 4.50 -6.91
N ARG A 91 -10.91 3.33 -6.90
CA ARG A 91 -10.71 2.50 -8.08
C ARG A 91 -11.92 1.65 -8.44
N PHE A 92 -12.53 1.02 -7.43
CA PHE A 92 -13.58 0.01 -7.60
C PHE A 92 -14.99 0.56 -7.32
N SER A 93 -15.10 1.81 -6.92
CA SER A 93 -16.35 2.50 -6.57
C SER A 93 -17.20 1.63 -5.64
N ASP A 94 -18.48 1.46 -5.95
CA ASP A 94 -19.44 0.68 -5.16
C ASP A 94 -19.24 -0.84 -5.28
N SER A 95 -18.20 -1.31 -5.97
CA SER A 95 -17.89 -2.75 -6.07
C SER A 95 -17.05 -3.28 -4.91
N LEU A 96 -16.52 -2.41 -4.03
CA LEU A 96 -15.70 -2.79 -2.88
C LEU A 96 -16.27 -2.24 -1.57
N HIS A 97 -16.77 -3.14 -0.72
CA HIS A 97 -17.25 -2.84 0.60
C HIS A 97 -16.34 -3.45 1.66
N VAL A 98 -15.83 -2.60 2.55
CA VAL A 98 -15.01 -3.05 3.68
C VAL A 98 -15.58 -2.49 4.96
N GLN A 99 -15.86 -3.38 5.90
CA GLN A 99 -16.28 -3.08 7.27
C GLN A 99 -15.17 -3.53 8.21
N ILE A 100 -14.79 -2.66 9.13
CA ILE A 100 -13.79 -2.94 10.17
C ILE A 100 -14.49 -2.75 11.51
N ASP A 101 -14.60 -3.82 12.28
CA ASP A 101 -15.24 -3.82 13.59
C ASP A 101 -14.16 -3.91 14.68
N THR A 102 -13.97 -2.84 15.47
CA THR A 102 -13.06 -2.85 16.62
C THR A 102 -13.86 -2.80 17.92
N ALA A 103 -13.90 -3.91 18.65
CA ALA A 103 -14.60 -4.00 19.94
C ALA A 103 -13.78 -3.43 21.11
N ASP A 104 -12.45 -3.51 21.02
CA ASP A 104 -11.49 -3.06 22.03
C ASP A 104 -10.61 -1.92 21.48
N ASP A 105 -9.93 -1.20 22.37
CA ASP A 105 -8.98 -0.15 21.99
C ASP A 105 -7.76 -0.75 21.24
N PRO A 106 -7.59 -0.43 19.94
CA PRO A 106 -6.54 -1.00 19.10
C PRO A 106 -5.12 -0.59 19.54
N GLN A 107 -4.95 0.40 20.42
CA GLN A 107 -3.63 0.76 20.95
C GLN A 107 -3.01 -0.34 21.82
N HIS A 108 -3.82 -1.23 22.40
CA HIS A 108 -3.33 -2.31 23.28
C HIS A 108 -2.76 -3.51 22.52
N TYR A 109 -2.94 -3.56 21.19
CA TYR A 109 -2.51 -4.68 20.37
C TYR A 109 -1.33 -4.27 19.48
N CYS A 110 -0.36 -5.17 19.35
CA CYS A 110 0.84 -4.95 18.55
C CYS A 110 1.06 -6.11 17.57
N LEU A 111 1.56 -5.79 16.39
CA LEU A 111 1.80 -6.74 15.31
C LEU A 111 2.94 -6.28 14.40
N PRO A 112 3.55 -7.19 13.61
CA PRO A 112 4.43 -6.78 12.53
C PRO A 112 3.70 -5.85 11.55
N PRO A 113 4.39 -4.82 11.02
CA PRO A 113 3.79 -3.90 10.08
C PRO A 113 3.34 -4.62 8.80
N PHE A 114 2.30 -4.08 8.16
CA PHE A 114 1.72 -4.56 6.90
C PHE A 114 1.06 -5.94 6.95
N THR A 115 0.81 -6.49 8.14
CA THR A 115 0.07 -7.75 8.29
C THR A 115 -1.35 -7.63 7.73
N LEU A 116 -2.12 -6.60 8.12
CA LEU A 116 -3.47 -6.38 7.58
C LEU A 116 -3.41 -6.00 6.12
N GLN A 117 -2.40 -5.22 5.72
CA GLN A 117 -2.20 -4.82 4.33
C GLN A 117 -2.08 -6.04 3.41
N ILE A 118 -1.26 -7.04 3.77
CA ILE A 118 -1.08 -8.26 2.98
C ILE A 118 -2.41 -9.03 2.82
N LEU A 119 -3.19 -9.13 3.89
CA LEU A 119 -4.49 -9.80 3.86
C LEU A 119 -5.50 -9.06 2.98
N LEU A 120 -5.56 -7.73 3.10
CA LEU A 120 -6.42 -6.87 2.28
C LEU A 120 -6.03 -6.93 0.81
N GLU A 121 -4.74 -6.85 0.51
CA GLU A 121 -4.24 -7.00 -0.86
C GLU A 121 -4.60 -8.36 -1.45
N ASN A 122 -4.46 -9.42 -0.67
CA ASN A 122 -4.82 -10.76 -1.12
C ASN A 122 -6.33 -10.87 -1.41
N ALA A 123 -7.17 -10.38 -0.49
CA ALA A 123 -8.62 -10.38 -0.65
C ALA A 123 -9.05 -9.60 -1.90
N ILE A 124 -8.51 -8.42 -2.15
CA ILE A 124 -8.89 -7.60 -3.32
C ILE A 124 -8.33 -8.16 -4.62
N LYS A 125 -7.10 -8.70 -4.62
CA LYS A 125 -6.43 -9.18 -5.84
C LYS A 125 -7.01 -10.49 -6.37
N HIS A 126 -7.43 -11.39 -5.48
CA HIS A 126 -7.82 -12.75 -5.84
C HIS A 126 -9.34 -12.96 -5.93
N ASN A 127 -10.14 -11.97 -5.56
CA ASN A 127 -11.59 -12.01 -5.72
C ASN A 127 -12.06 -11.14 -6.89
N VAL A 128 -13.24 -11.46 -7.40
CA VAL A 128 -13.94 -10.63 -8.38
C VAL A 128 -14.45 -9.37 -7.67
N VAL A 129 -14.16 -8.21 -8.25
CA VAL A 129 -14.64 -6.91 -7.77
C VAL A 129 -15.37 -6.24 -8.94
N ALA A 130 -16.69 -6.40 -8.98
CA ALA A 130 -17.52 -5.89 -10.08
C ALA A 130 -18.89 -5.44 -9.58
N GLU A 131 -19.56 -4.52 -10.29
CA GLU A 131 -20.86 -3.99 -9.85
C GLU A 131 -21.93 -5.08 -9.66
N LYS A 132 -21.90 -6.11 -10.50
CA LYS A 132 -22.83 -7.26 -10.42
C LYS A 132 -22.47 -8.26 -9.32
N GLN A 133 -21.25 -8.16 -8.78
CA GLN A 133 -20.71 -9.06 -7.76
C GLN A 133 -19.73 -8.27 -6.88
N PRO A 134 -20.26 -7.39 -6.00
CA PRO A 134 -19.42 -6.57 -5.13
C PRO A 134 -18.66 -7.45 -4.13
N LEU A 135 -17.42 -7.08 -3.84
CA LEU A 135 -16.60 -7.74 -2.83
C LEU A 135 -16.90 -7.13 -1.45
N HIS A 136 -17.28 -7.98 -0.51
CA HIS A 136 -17.47 -7.61 0.88
C HIS A 136 -16.36 -8.21 1.75
N ILE A 137 -15.61 -7.34 2.43
CA ILE A 137 -14.57 -7.72 3.39
C ILE A 137 -15.03 -7.25 4.77
N ARG A 138 -14.99 -8.15 5.75
CA ARG A 138 -15.24 -7.83 7.15
C ARG A 138 -14.01 -8.22 7.97
N ILE A 139 -13.49 -7.24 8.71
CA ILE A 139 -12.35 -7.38 9.62
C ILE A 139 -12.86 -7.23 11.04
#